data_AF-A0ABD2PPC3-F1
#
_entry.id   AF-A0ABD2PPC3-F1
#
_cell.length_a   1.000
_cell.length_b   1.000
_cell.length_c   1.000
_cell.angle_alpha   90.00
_cell.angle_beta   90.00
_cell.angle_gamma   90.00
#
_symmetry.space_group_name_H-M   'P 1'
#
loop_
_entity.id
_entity.type
_entity.pdbx_description
1 polymer ?
#
loop_
_entity_poly.entity_id
_entity_poly.type
_entity_poly.pdbx_seq_one_letter_code
_entity_poly.pdbx_strand_id
1 'polypeptide(L)'
;MALRQTGFPDLKNDLVLRAAKGLPLSRTPVWIMRQAGRYLPEFRQFRKEHEFFEICRTPEYACEVTLQPIRRFDLDASIIFSDILVIPQALGMEVKMTPGKGPDFPSPLISPECLSKLNSEPNIAQELDYVYKAITLTRHQLDGKVPLIGFAGAPMTLMSYMIEGGGSKTLSKAKSWLYRYPEESKRLLSLLTNSVIEFLVLQTLAGTVYENARL
;
A
#
# COMPACT_ATOMS: atom_id res chain seq x y z
N MET A 1 15.33 8.05 -12.23
CA MET A 1 14.64 7.70 -13.49
C MET A 1 15.11 6.33 -14.01
N ALA A 2 14.92 5.26 -13.24
CA ALA A 2 15.40 3.91 -13.55
C ALA A 2 14.41 2.80 -13.12
N LEU A 3 13.10 3.08 -13.14
CA LEU A 3 12.08 2.17 -12.59
C LEU A 3 11.34 1.33 -13.63
N ARG A 4 11.58 1.53 -14.93
CA ARG A 4 10.95 0.68 -15.95
C ARG A 4 11.81 -0.57 -16.15
N GLN A 5 11.63 -1.56 -15.29
CA GLN A 5 12.25 -2.87 -15.52
C GLN A 5 11.47 -3.62 -16.61
N THR A 6 12.18 -3.96 -17.68
CA THR A 6 11.70 -4.82 -18.75
C THR A 6 12.13 -6.26 -18.44
N GLY A 7 11.30 -7.26 -18.76
CA GLY A 7 11.64 -8.68 -18.58
C GLY A 7 10.94 -9.41 -17.43
N PHE A 8 9.74 -8.96 -17.02
CA PHE A 8 8.91 -9.78 -16.13
C PHE A 8 8.40 -11.03 -16.86
N PRO A 9 8.24 -12.17 -16.15
CA PRO A 9 7.63 -13.37 -16.72
C PRO A 9 6.21 -13.11 -17.25
N ASP A 10 5.88 -13.78 -18.35
CA ASP A 10 4.56 -13.70 -18.98
C ASP A 10 3.46 -14.24 -18.06
N LEU A 11 2.30 -13.58 -18.08
CA LEU A 11 1.19 -13.93 -17.21
C LEU A 11 0.50 -15.21 -17.69
N LYS A 12 0.39 -16.21 -16.79
CA LYS A 12 -0.22 -17.52 -17.04
C LYS A 12 -1.71 -17.56 -16.68
N ASN A 13 -2.12 -16.81 -15.66
CA ASN A 13 -3.53 -16.61 -15.28
C ASN A 13 -3.84 -15.10 -15.24
N ASP A 14 -4.70 -14.65 -16.15
CA ASP A 14 -5.11 -13.24 -16.31
C ASP A 14 -6.58 -12.98 -15.91
N LEU A 15 -7.25 -13.95 -15.27
CA LEU A 15 -8.70 -13.90 -15.05
C LEU A 15 -9.15 -12.65 -14.28
N VAL A 16 -8.40 -12.22 -13.25
CA VAL A 16 -8.71 -10.98 -12.51
C VAL A 16 -8.65 -9.75 -13.42
N LEU A 17 -7.66 -9.69 -14.32
CA LEU A 17 -7.50 -8.55 -15.23
C LEU A 17 -8.61 -8.54 -16.28
N ARG A 18 -8.97 -9.70 -16.82
CA ARG A 18 -10.10 -9.85 -17.74
C ARG A 18 -11.41 -9.45 -17.08
N ALA A 19 -11.63 -9.89 -15.85
CA ALA A 19 -12.83 -9.58 -15.09
C ALA A 19 -12.94 -8.06 -14.83
N ALA A 20 -11.83 -7.42 -14.43
CA ALA A 20 -11.78 -5.98 -14.25
C ALA A 20 -12.07 -5.18 -15.53
N LYS A 21 -11.78 -5.76 -16.70
CA LYS A 21 -12.08 -5.19 -18.03
C LYS A 21 -13.47 -5.56 -18.57
N GLY A 22 -14.25 -6.36 -17.84
CA GLY A 22 -15.55 -6.86 -18.30
C GLY A 22 -15.46 -7.84 -19.48
N LEU A 23 -14.32 -8.52 -19.64
CA LEU A 23 -14.11 -9.50 -20.71
C LEU A 23 -14.66 -10.89 -20.33
N PRO A 24 -14.96 -11.77 -21.32
CA PRO A 24 -15.41 -13.13 -21.05
C PRO A 24 -14.43 -13.94 -20.20
N LEU A 25 -14.93 -14.76 -19.29
CA LEU A 25 -14.15 -15.54 -18.33
C LEU A 25 -14.48 -17.03 -18.43
N SER A 26 -13.49 -17.90 -18.22
CA SER A 26 -13.72 -19.35 -18.09
C SER A 26 -14.32 -19.73 -16.74
N ARG A 27 -14.02 -18.95 -15.70
CA ARG A 27 -14.60 -19.02 -14.35
C ARG A 27 -14.47 -17.67 -13.64
N THR A 28 -15.21 -17.48 -12.55
CA THR A 28 -15.06 -16.29 -11.69
C THR A 28 -13.70 -16.32 -10.97
N PRO A 29 -12.88 -15.25 -11.04
CA PRO A 29 -11.65 -15.17 -10.28
C PRO A 29 -11.89 -14.80 -8.81
N VAL A 30 -11.01 -15.26 -7.92
CA VAL A 30 -11.07 -14.99 -6.48
C VAL A 30 -9.70 -14.59 -5.91
N TRP A 31 -9.72 -13.57 -5.07
CA TRP A 31 -8.63 -13.21 -4.16
C TRP A 31 -9.26 -12.67 -2.86
N ILE A 32 -8.50 -12.61 -1.78
CA ILE A 32 -9.05 -12.29 -0.46
C ILE A 32 -8.31 -11.10 0.13
N MET A 33 -9.03 -10.06 0.54
CA MET A 33 -8.42 -8.96 1.29
C MET A 33 -7.76 -9.49 2.57
N ARG A 34 -6.52 -9.08 2.82
CA ARG A 34 -5.67 -9.61 3.91
C ARG A 34 -5.35 -11.11 3.76
N GLN A 35 -5.26 -11.63 2.53
CA GLN A 35 -4.81 -13.00 2.26
C GLN A 35 -3.45 -13.32 2.86
N ALA A 36 -2.53 -12.35 2.91
CA ALA A 36 -1.32 -12.43 3.73
C ALA A 36 -1.63 -11.85 5.12
N GLY A 37 -1.81 -12.70 6.12
CA GLY A 37 -2.25 -12.22 7.43
C GLY A 37 -2.29 -13.26 8.54
N ARG A 38 -2.66 -12.80 9.73
CA ARG A 38 -2.58 -13.53 11.02
C ARG A 38 -3.38 -14.85 11.08
N TYR A 39 -4.27 -15.13 10.13
CA TYR A 39 -4.96 -16.41 10.08
C TYR A 39 -4.00 -17.54 9.64
N LEU A 40 -2.97 -17.22 8.87
CA LEU A 40 -1.91 -18.15 8.46
C LEU A 40 -0.91 -18.41 9.60
N PRO A 41 -0.66 -19.68 9.97
CA PRO A 41 0.35 -20.03 10.98
C PRO A 41 1.75 -19.53 10.63
N GLU A 42 2.18 -19.65 9.38
CA GLU A 42 3.48 -19.21 8.88
C GLU A 42 3.64 -17.68 8.93
N PHE A 43 2.58 -16.93 8.65
CA PHE A 43 2.59 -15.48 8.82
C PHE A 43 2.80 -15.10 10.29
N ARG A 44 2.10 -15.79 11.22
CA ARG A 44 2.27 -15.54 12.65
C ARG A 44 3.67 -15.89 13.13
N GLN A 45 4.26 -16.98 12.63
CA GLN A 45 5.63 -17.35 12.96
C GLN A 45 6.61 -16.28 12.47
N PHE A 46 6.49 -15.87 11.22
CA PHE A 46 7.32 -14.82 10.63
C PHE A 46 7.20 -13.48 11.39
N ARG A 47 5.97 -13.11 11.80
CA ARG A 47 5.71 -11.90 12.61
C ARG A 47 6.26 -11.91 14.03
N LYS A 48 6.66 -13.07 14.58
CA LYS A 48 7.30 -13.13 15.90
C LYS A 48 8.77 -12.70 15.84
N GLU A 49 9.39 -12.87 14.68
CA GLU A 49 10.82 -12.64 14.47
C GLU A 49 11.10 -11.24 13.89
N HIS A 50 10.11 -10.61 13.27
CA HIS A 50 10.23 -9.30 12.61
C HIS A 50 9.14 -8.33 13.00
N GLU A 51 9.45 -7.04 13.10
CA GLU A 51 8.50 -5.97 13.35
C GLU A 51 7.68 -5.60 12.10
N PHE A 52 6.51 -4.96 12.27
CA PHE A 52 5.55 -4.84 11.15
C PHE A 52 6.11 -3.97 10.02
N PHE A 53 6.66 -2.81 10.37
CA PHE A 53 7.28 -1.92 9.41
C PHE A 53 8.65 -2.43 8.93
N GLU A 54 9.30 -3.31 9.68
CA GLU A 54 10.50 -4.01 9.21
C GLU A 54 10.14 -4.92 8.03
N ILE A 55 9.07 -5.71 8.15
CA ILE A 55 8.58 -6.55 7.05
C ILE A 55 8.21 -5.69 5.84
N CYS A 56 7.54 -4.55 6.05
CA CYS A 56 7.20 -3.65 4.94
C CYS A 56 8.43 -3.02 4.28
N ARG A 57 9.51 -2.75 5.03
CA ARG A 57 10.72 -2.04 4.56
C ARG A 57 11.80 -2.98 4.00
N THR A 58 11.71 -4.28 4.25
CA THR A 58 12.62 -5.29 3.70
C THR A 58 11.97 -5.99 2.51
N PRO A 59 12.43 -5.75 1.26
CA PRO A 59 11.82 -6.33 0.05
C PRO A 59 11.64 -7.85 0.09
N GLU A 60 12.62 -8.57 0.62
CA GLU A 60 12.61 -10.04 0.74
C GLU A 60 11.52 -10.51 1.70
N TYR A 61 11.30 -9.78 2.80
CA TYR A 61 10.29 -10.12 3.81
C TYR A 61 8.88 -9.83 3.30
N ALA A 62 8.68 -8.67 2.66
CA ALA A 62 7.42 -8.33 2.00
C ALA A 62 7.08 -9.36 0.90
N CYS A 63 8.07 -9.76 0.10
CA CYS A 63 7.91 -10.80 -0.92
C CYS A 63 7.51 -12.15 -0.31
N GLU A 64 8.24 -12.63 0.68
CA GLU A 64 7.95 -13.90 1.36
C GLU A 64 6.51 -13.94 1.89
N VAL A 65 6.13 -12.92 2.65
CA VAL A 65 4.78 -12.79 3.22
C VAL A 65 3.70 -12.72 2.13
N THR A 66 3.98 -12.04 1.01
CA THR A 66 3.05 -11.94 -0.13
C THR A 66 2.81 -13.30 -0.79
N LEU A 67 3.83 -14.17 -0.86
CA LEU A 67 3.76 -15.46 -1.53
C LEU A 67 3.11 -16.56 -0.68
N GLN A 68 3.12 -16.45 0.66
CA GLN A 68 2.52 -17.44 1.57
C GLN A 68 1.11 -17.90 1.17
N PRO A 69 0.11 -17.02 0.96
CA PRO A 69 -1.23 -17.45 0.53
C PRO A 69 -1.25 -18.10 -0.86
N ILE A 70 -0.39 -17.66 -1.78
CA ILE A 70 -0.31 -18.19 -3.16
C ILE A 70 0.27 -19.62 -3.19
N ARG A 71 1.04 -20.00 -2.16
CA ARG A 71 1.54 -21.37 -1.96
C ARG A 71 0.47 -22.29 -1.38
N ARG A 72 -0.48 -21.76 -0.60
CA ARG A 72 -1.55 -22.55 0.04
C ARG A 72 -2.80 -22.71 -0.80
N PHE A 73 -3.16 -21.68 -1.54
CA PHE A 73 -4.46 -21.56 -2.20
C PHE A 73 -4.26 -21.19 -3.67
N ASP A 74 -5.15 -21.69 -4.52
CA ASP A 74 -5.20 -21.34 -5.94
C ASP A 74 -5.97 -20.02 -6.15
N LEU A 75 -5.47 -18.94 -5.55
CA LEU A 75 -6.01 -17.59 -5.73
C LEU A 75 -5.65 -17.06 -7.11
N ASP A 76 -6.46 -16.17 -7.65
CA ASP A 76 -6.31 -15.57 -8.99
C ASP A 76 -5.57 -14.24 -9.01
N ALA A 77 -5.19 -13.73 -7.84
CA ALA A 77 -4.31 -12.57 -7.69
C ALA A 77 -3.49 -12.66 -6.41
N SER A 78 -2.31 -12.06 -6.47
CA SER A 78 -1.53 -11.70 -5.30
C SER A 78 -1.64 -10.20 -5.06
N ILE A 79 -1.56 -9.77 -3.80
CA ILE A 79 -1.49 -8.34 -3.43
C ILE A 79 -0.22 -8.13 -2.61
N ILE A 80 0.56 -7.12 -2.98
CA ILE A 80 1.83 -6.83 -2.30
C ILE A 80 1.60 -6.60 -0.81
N PHE A 81 2.45 -7.17 0.04
CA PHE A 81 2.43 -6.88 1.46
C PHE A 81 3.07 -5.50 1.71
N SER A 82 2.25 -4.54 2.11
CA SER A 82 2.64 -3.19 2.50
C SER A 82 1.58 -2.63 3.46
N ASP A 83 1.64 -1.34 3.77
CA ASP A 83 0.63 -0.64 4.57
C ASP A 83 0.30 0.71 3.95
N ILE A 84 -0.94 1.18 4.11
CA ILE A 84 -1.35 2.49 3.57
C ILE A 84 -0.63 3.66 4.25
N LEU A 85 -0.14 3.46 5.48
CA LEU A 85 0.47 4.51 6.30
C LEU A 85 1.93 4.79 5.93
N VAL A 86 2.50 4.09 4.94
CA VAL A 86 3.83 4.42 4.41
C VAL A 86 3.89 5.81 3.78
N ILE A 87 2.77 6.30 3.21
CA ILE A 87 2.70 7.66 2.64
C ILE A 87 2.82 8.72 3.75
N PRO A 88 2.00 8.70 4.83
CA PRO A 88 2.23 9.55 6.00
C PRO A 88 3.65 9.48 6.56
N GLN A 89 4.29 8.30 6.58
CA GLN A 89 5.70 8.17 6.97
C GLN A 89 6.64 8.92 6.03
N ALA A 90 6.46 8.79 4.72
CA ALA A 90 7.24 9.53 3.71
C ALA A 90 7.01 11.05 3.77
N LEU A 91 5.86 11.51 4.29
CA LEU A 91 5.59 12.92 4.58
C LEU A 91 6.24 13.41 5.89
N GLY A 92 6.96 12.54 6.60
CA GLY A 92 7.69 12.88 7.82
C GLY A 92 6.97 12.58 9.13
N MET A 93 5.81 11.89 9.10
CA MET A 93 5.12 11.49 10.32
C MET A 93 5.67 10.18 10.90
N GLU A 94 5.88 10.13 12.21
CA GLU A 94 6.17 8.88 12.90
C GLU A 94 4.91 8.02 13.03
N VAL A 95 5.02 6.73 12.72
CA VAL A 95 3.93 5.75 12.88
C VAL A 95 4.46 4.52 13.59
N LYS A 96 3.81 4.13 14.68
CA LYS A 96 4.12 2.92 15.46
C LYS A 96 3.00 1.91 15.26
N MET A 97 3.37 0.64 15.10
CA MET A 97 2.40 -0.45 15.12
C MET A 97 2.33 -1.03 16.53
N THR A 98 1.30 -0.66 17.29
CA THR A 98 1.16 -1.13 18.68
C THR A 98 0.41 -2.47 18.70
N PRO A 99 0.99 -3.55 19.28
CA PRO A 99 0.32 -4.84 19.39
C PRO A 99 -1.08 -4.71 20.03
N GLY A 100 -2.10 -5.27 19.38
CA GLY A 100 -3.49 -5.26 19.87
C GLY A 100 -4.24 -3.94 19.70
N LYS A 101 -3.56 -2.80 19.49
CA LYS A 101 -4.18 -1.48 19.32
C LYS A 101 -4.22 -1.01 17.85
N GLY A 102 -3.24 -1.43 17.05
CA GLY A 102 -3.10 -1.03 15.65
C GLY A 102 -2.14 0.16 15.47
N PRO A 103 -2.26 0.91 14.36
CA PRO A 103 -1.38 2.03 14.08
C PRO A 103 -1.62 3.20 15.03
N ASP A 104 -0.53 3.82 15.47
CA ASP A 104 -0.50 4.94 16.40
C ASP A 104 0.47 6.00 15.86
N PHE A 105 0.00 7.24 15.74
CA PHE A 105 0.82 8.40 15.42
C PHE A 105 1.06 9.17 16.71
N PRO A 106 2.28 9.16 17.28
CA PRO A 106 2.56 9.84 18.54
C PRO A 106 2.33 11.35 18.49
N SER A 107 2.49 11.95 17.30
CA SER A 107 2.28 13.37 17.03
C SER A 107 1.28 13.57 15.89
N PRO A 108 -0.04 13.42 16.14
CA PRO A 108 -1.05 13.63 15.12
C PRO A 108 -1.20 15.12 14.76
N LEU A 109 -1.85 15.40 13.63
CA LEU A 109 -2.15 16.76 13.18
C LEU A 109 -3.33 17.33 13.98
N ILE A 110 -3.03 17.98 15.09
CA ILE A 110 -4.06 18.55 15.98
C ILE A 110 -4.63 19.88 15.48
N SER A 111 -3.87 20.62 14.67
CA SER A 111 -4.23 21.95 14.18
C SER A 111 -3.53 22.28 12.84
N PRO A 112 -4.01 23.27 12.08
CA PRO A 112 -3.42 23.66 10.79
C PRO A 112 -1.93 23.98 10.83
N GLU A 113 -1.42 24.52 11.93
CA GLU A 113 0.00 24.87 12.10
C GLU A 113 0.90 23.63 12.00
N CYS A 114 0.38 22.44 12.33
CA CYS A 114 1.09 21.17 12.22
C CYS A 114 1.48 20.83 10.78
N LEU A 115 0.79 21.38 9.76
CA LEU A 115 1.11 21.13 8.35
C LEU A 115 2.50 21.65 7.97
N SER A 116 3.04 22.64 8.69
CA SER A 116 4.40 23.15 8.49
C SER A 116 5.50 22.12 8.81
N LYS A 117 5.17 21.06 9.56
CA LYS A 117 6.09 19.99 9.93
C LYS A 117 6.14 18.86 8.90
N LEU A 118 5.19 18.83 7.97
CA LEU A 118 5.16 17.83 6.91
C LEU A 118 6.15 18.21 5.82
N ASN A 119 6.76 17.21 5.20
CA ASN A 119 7.45 17.42 3.94
C ASN A 119 6.41 17.71 2.85
N SER A 120 6.34 18.95 2.36
CA SER A 120 5.40 19.36 1.31
C SER A 120 5.81 18.91 -0.09
N GLU A 121 7.07 18.52 -0.26
CA GLU A 121 7.65 18.05 -1.53
C GLU A 121 8.49 16.78 -1.28
N PRO A 122 7.86 15.69 -0.81
CA PRO A 122 8.58 14.45 -0.55
C PRO A 122 9.12 13.85 -1.85
N ASN A 123 10.34 13.33 -1.83
CA ASN A 123 10.82 12.48 -2.92
C ASN A 123 10.24 11.07 -2.74
N ILE A 124 9.00 10.87 -3.19
CA ILE A 124 8.26 9.60 -3.02
C ILE A 124 9.03 8.43 -3.61
N ALA A 125 9.70 8.63 -4.75
CA ALA A 125 10.53 7.61 -5.38
C ALA A 125 11.65 7.11 -4.46
N GLN A 126 12.29 8.01 -3.72
CA GLN A 126 13.38 7.67 -2.81
C GLN A 126 12.86 7.13 -1.47
N GLU A 127 11.88 7.81 -0.87
CA GLU A 127 11.35 7.46 0.45
C GLU A 127 10.68 6.07 0.46
N LEU A 128 10.04 5.69 -0.64
CA LEU A 128 9.29 4.42 -0.76
C LEU A 128 9.95 3.41 -1.70
N ASP A 129 11.24 3.58 -2.01
CA ASP A 129 12.01 2.70 -2.90
C ASP A 129 11.92 1.21 -2.50
N TYR A 130 11.88 0.95 -1.20
CA TYR A 130 11.72 -0.41 -0.67
C TYR A 130 10.42 -1.09 -1.12
N VAL A 131 9.33 -0.34 -1.31
CA VAL A 131 8.05 -0.89 -1.81
C VAL A 131 8.20 -1.31 -3.26
N TYR A 132 8.86 -0.51 -4.08
CA TYR A 132 9.06 -0.81 -5.50
C TYR A 132 9.96 -2.04 -5.67
N LYS A 133 11.05 -2.11 -4.89
CA LYS A 133 11.92 -3.30 -4.84
C LYS A 133 11.13 -4.55 -4.43
N ALA A 134 10.27 -4.45 -3.41
CA ALA A 134 9.41 -5.56 -2.98
C ALA A 134 8.46 -6.02 -4.11
N ILE A 135 7.84 -5.08 -4.82
CA ILE A 135 6.96 -5.36 -5.96
C ILE A 135 7.73 -6.07 -7.07
N THR A 136 8.86 -5.52 -7.49
CA THR A 136 9.70 -6.09 -8.54
C THR A 136 10.12 -7.51 -8.20
N LEU A 137 10.65 -7.72 -6.98
CA LEU A 137 11.06 -9.03 -6.51
C LEU A 137 9.88 -10.02 -6.49
N THR A 138 8.74 -9.60 -5.92
CA THR A 138 7.54 -10.43 -5.86
C THR A 138 7.03 -10.78 -7.26
N ARG A 139 7.08 -9.82 -8.20
CA ARG A 139 6.64 -10.03 -9.58
C ARG A 139 7.48 -11.09 -10.29
N HIS A 140 8.80 -11.11 -10.08
CA HIS A 140 9.68 -12.18 -10.57
C HIS A 140 9.41 -13.51 -9.87
N GLN A 141 9.26 -13.53 -8.54
CA GLN A 141 9.04 -14.76 -7.77
C GLN A 141 7.66 -15.41 -8.00
N LEU A 142 6.66 -14.62 -8.40
CA LEU A 142 5.37 -15.15 -8.85
C LEU A 142 5.49 -15.93 -10.17
N ASP A 143 6.56 -15.75 -10.95
CA ASP A 143 6.81 -16.41 -12.23
C ASP A 143 5.58 -16.44 -13.15
N GLY A 144 4.90 -15.29 -13.23
CA GLY A 144 3.71 -15.13 -14.05
C GLY A 144 2.47 -15.92 -13.58
N LYS A 145 2.51 -16.61 -12.43
CA LYS A 145 1.40 -17.46 -11.96
C LYS A 145 0.08 -16.70 -11.87
N VAL A 146 0.10 -15.49 -11.31
CA VAL A 146 -1.06 -14.59 -11.15
C VAL A 146 -0.65 -13.11 -11.21
N PRO A 147 -1.58 -12.17 -11.49
CA PRO A 147 -1.30 -10.74 -11.40
C PRO A 147 -0.93 -10.33 -9.97
N LEU A 148 -0.07 -9.31 -9.87
CA LEU A 148 0.31 -8.67 -8.61
C LEU A 148 -0.40 -7.30 -8.50
N ILE A 149 -1.23 -7.15 -7.47
CA ILE A 149 -1.97 -5.94 -7.15
C ILE A 149 -1.10 -5.02 -6.29
N GLY A 150 -0.93 -3.79 -6.75
CA GLY A 150 -0.46 -2.66 -5.95
C GLY A 150 -1.62 -1.92 -5.29
N PHE A 151 -1.35 -1.14 -4.26
CA PHE A 151 -2.40 -0.37 -3.58
C PHE A 151 -1.87 0.85 -2.85
N ALA A 152 -2.78 1.76 -2.51
CA ALA A 152 -2.54 2.92 -1.66
C ALA A 152 -3.80 3.26 -0.86
N GLY A 153 -3.65 4.01 0.22
CA GLY A 153 -4.79 4.58 0.93
C GLY A 153 -5.37 5.77 0.18
N ALA A 154 -6.70 5.92 0.18
CA ALA A 154 -7.34 7.11 -0.37
C ALA A 154 -6.95 8.36 0.46
N PRO A 155 -6.79 9.56 -0.16
CA PRO A 155 -6.38 10.78 0.54
C PRO A 155 -7.19 11.09 1.81
N MET A 156 -8.52 10.97 1.76
CA MET A 156 -9.38 11.21 2.93
C MET A 156 -9.15 10.19 4.05
N THR A 157 -8.84 8.94 3.71
CA THR A 157 -8.51 7.91 4.71
C THR A 157 -7.16 8.20 5.35
N LEU A 158 -6.14 8.55 4.55
CA LEU A 158 -4.82 8.92 5.06
C LEU A 158 -4.90 10.15 5.97
N MET A 159 -5.56 11.21 5.52
CA MET A 159 -5.83 12.42 6.31
C MET A 159 -6.49 12.08 7.65
N SER A 160 -7.47 11.16 7.65
CA SER A 160 -8.14 10.74 8.87
C SER A 160 -7.17 10.09 9.87
N TYR A 161 -6.29 9.20 9.44
CA TYR A 161 -5.27 8.62 10.32
C TYR A 161 -4.29 9.67 10.87
N MET A 162 -3.83 10.58 10.00
CA MET A 162 -2.89 11.65 10.36
C MET A 162 -3.47 12.60 11.42
N ILE A 163 -4.78 12.88 11.37
CA ILE A 163 -5.47 13.78 12.31
C ILE A 163 -5.95 13.05 13.57
N GLU A 164 -6.52 11.85 13.41
CA GLU A 164 -7.06 11.09 14.55
C GLU A 164 -5.95 10.54 15.45
N GLY A 165 -4.81 10.22 14.83
CA GLY A 165 -3.65 9.60 15.45
C GLY A 165 -3.66 8.08 15.45
N GLY A 166 -4.59 7.47 14.72
CA GLY A 166 -4.83 6.03 14.70
C GLY A 166 -6.25 5.71 14.21
N GLY A 167 -6.71 4.49 14.47
CA GLY A 167 -8.09 4.10 14.17
C GLY A 167 -9.12 4.87 15.02
N SER A 168 -10.21 5.31 14.40
CA SER A 168 -11.29 6.05 15.08
C SER A 168 -12.66 5.54 14.61
N LYS A 169 -13.60 5.39 15.56
CA LYS A 169 -14.97 4.92 15.28
C LYS A 169 -15.88 6.02 14.73
N THR A 170 -15.56 7.28 15.02
CA THR A 170 -16.41 8.44 14.71
C THR A 170 -15.79 9.39 13.70
N LEU A 171 -14.45 9.35 13.55
CA LEU A 171 -13.68 10.31 12.75
C LEU A 171 -13.98 11.77 13.14
N SER A 172 -14.28 12.02 14.42
CA SER A 172 -14.78 13.33 14.88
C SER A 172 -13.76 14.46 14.70
N LYS A 173 -12.46 14.19 14.88
CA LYS A 173 -11.41 15.20 14.70
C LYS A 173 -11.20 15.48 13.21
N ALA A 174 -11.12 14.43 12.40
CA ALA A 174 -10.98 14.55 10.94
C ALA A 174 -12.17 15.28 10.32
N LYS A 175 -13.41 14.95 10.73
CA LYS A 175 -14.61 15.68 10.31
C LYS A 175 -14.60 17.13 10.79
N SER A 176 -14.19 17.38 12.03
CA SER A 176 -14.08 18.75 12.55
C SER A 176 -13.12 19.60 11.72
N TRP A 177 -12.02 19.02 11.22
CA TRP A 177 -11.12 19.71 10.30
C TRP A 177 -11.82 20.15 9.01
N LEU A 178 -12.63 19.27 8.40
CA LEU A 178 -13.38 19.61 7.18
C LEU A 178 -14.33 20.81 7.36
N TYR A 179 -14.91 20.97 8.56
CA TYR A 179 -15.81 22.09 8.85
C TYR A 179 -15.10 23.36 9.32
N ARG A 180 -14.06 23.23 10.16
CA ARG A 180 -13.39 24.38 10.80
C ARG A 180 -12.25 24.94 9.96
N TYR A 181 -11.57 24.09 9.20
CA TYR A 181 -10.36 24.40 8.44
C TYR A 181 -10.48 23.87 7.00
N PRO A 182 -11.48 24.32 6.22
CA PRO A 182 -11.77 23.76 4.91
C PRO A 182 -10.61 23.96 3.92
N GLU A 183 -9.91 25.09 3.97
CA GLU A 183 -8.80 25.37 3.05
C GLU A 183 -7.55 24.55 3.39
N GLU A 184 -7.23 24.38 4.66
CA GLU A 184 -6.11 23.56 5.11
C GLU A 184 -6.38 22.08 4.94
N SER A 185 -7.64 21.66 5.09
CA SER A 185 -8.10 20.32 4.73
C SER A 185 -7.90 20.06 3.23
N LYS A 186 -8.30 21.00 2.35
CA LYS A 186 -8.05 20.89 0.91
C LYS A 186 -6.55 20.81 0.62
N ARG A 187 -5.73 21.66 1.26
CA ARG A 187 -4.27 21.65 1.08
C ARG A 187 -3.66 20.29 1.44
N LEU A 188 -4.05 19.71 2.58
CA LEU A 188 -3.58 18.39 3.00
C LEU A 188 -4.06 17.28 2.04
N LEU A 189 -5.33 17.32 1.61
CA LEU A 189 -5.87 16.37 0.64
C LEU A 189 -5.16 16.46 -0.71
N SER A 190 -4.82 17.67 -1.18
CA SER A 190 -4.06 17.89 -2.41
C SER A 190 -2.65 17.31 -2.31
N LEU A 191 -1.95 17.56 -1.20
CA LEU A 191 -0.62 16.96 -0.94
C LEU A 191 -0.70 15.43 -0.98
N LEU A 192 -1.63 14.84 -0.24
CA LEU A 192 -1.84 13.39 -0.21
C LEU A 192 -2.21 12.83 -1.59
N THR A 193 -3.04 13.55 -2.35
CA THR A 193 -3.44 13.15 -3.71
C THR A 193 -2.22 13.07 -4.63
N ASN A 194 -1.37 14.10 -4.62
CA ASN A 194 -0.15 14.12 -5.43
C ASN A 194 0.80 12.97 -5.04
N SER A 195 1.02 12.75 -3.74
CA SER A 195 1.84 11.64 -3.27
C SER A 195 1.27 10.27 -3.63
N VAL A 196 -0.06 10.09 -3.55
CA VAL A 196 -0.74 8.83 -3.93
C VAL A 196 -0.61 8.58 -5.42
N ILE A 197 -0.80 9.60 -6.27
CA ILE A 197 -0.65 9.48 -7.73
C ILE A 197 0.77 9.02 -8.08
N GLU A 198 1.78 9.72 -7.57
CA GLU A 198 3.18 9.38 -7.83
C GLU A 198 3.48 7.96 -7.33
N PHE A 199 3.06 7.62 -6.11
CA PHE A 199 3.25 6.30 -5.53
C PHE A 199 2.65 5.18 -6.38
N LEU A 200 1.40 5.33 -6.85
CA LEU A 200 0.72 4.33 -7.69
C LEU A 200 1.36 4.18 -9.07
N VAL A 201 1.79 5.29 -9.68
CA VAL A 201 2.52 5.26 -10.97
C VAL A 201 3.83 4.48 -10.81
N LEU A 202 4.59 4.74 -9.75
CA LEU A 202 5.86 4.06 -9.48
C LEU A 202 5.67 2.57 -9.15
N GLN A 203 4.60 2.20 -8.44
CA GLN A 203 4.22 0.79 -8.27
C GLN A 203 3.95 0.08 -9.61
N THR A 204 3.27 0.77 -10.52
CA THR A 204 2.98 0.26 -11.87
C THR A 204 4.27 0.04 -12.66
N LEU A 205 5.20 1.00 -12.62
CA LEU A 205 6.51 0.87 -13.25
C LEU A 205 7.34 -0.28 -12.65
N ALA A 206 7.23 -0.49 -11.33
CA ALA A 206 7.94 -1.54 -10.61
C ALA A 206 7.40 -2.96 -10.88
N GLY A 207 6.22 -3.11 -11.48
CA GLY A 207 5.70 -4.41 -11.94
C GLY A 207 4.33 -4.82 -11.41
N THR A 208 3.59 -3.96 -10.71
CA THR A 208 2.17 -4.26 -10.44
C THR A 208 1.40 -4.28 -11.75
N VAL A 209 0.57 -5.30 -11.95
CA VAL A 209 -0.04 -5.51 -13.27
C VAL A 209 -1.39 -4.83 -13.35
N TYR A 210 -1.40 -3.70 -14.04
CA TYR A 210 -2.48 -3.31 -14.92
C TYR A 210 -1.93 -3.53 -16.34
N GLU A 211 -2.31 -4.62 -17.01
CA GLU A 211 -1.72 -5.03 -18.28
C GLU A 211 -1.67 -3.87 -19.29
N ASN A 212 -0.46 -3.59 -19.84
CA ASN A 212 -0.19 -2.72 -20.99
C ASN A 212 -1.25 -1.64 -21.23
N ALA A 213 -1.35 -0.66 -20.34
CA ALA A 213 -1.77 0.65 -20.78
C ALA A 213 -0.68 1.14 -21.75
N ARG A 214 -0.85 0.82 -23.04
CA ARG A 214 -0.46 1.77 -24.07
C ARG A 214 -1.27 3.03 -23.77
N LEU A 215 -0.73 3.89 -22.91
CA LEU A 215 -1.05 5.30 -22.92
C LEU A 215 -0.60 5.87 -24.26
#